data_AF-A0A4S0Q429-F1
#
_entry.id   AF-A0A4S0Q429-F1
#
_cell.length_a   1.000
_cell.length_b   1.000
_cell.length_c   1.000
_cell.angle_alpha   90.00
_cell.angle_beta   90.00
_cell.angle_gamma   90.00
#
_symmetry.space_group_name_H-M   'P 1'
#
loop_
_entity.id
_entity.type
_entity.pdbx_description
1 polymer ?
#
loop_
_entity_poly.entity_id
_entity_poly.type
_entity_poly.pdbx_seq_one_letter_code
_entity_poly.pdbx_strand_id
1 'polypeptide(L)'
;GVLAVDQLVDGNGELAELSQTTIERLNDVLPRTWSHANPVDIVGDAAPERYKAAVEAVAADPGTDVVLVMNCPTGLGSPLAAAGAVAELAKAGRIC
;
A
#
# COMPACT_ATOMS: atom_id res chain seq x y z
N GLY A 1 -7.50 -6.89 2.37
CA GLY A 1 -8.26 -5.73 1.88
C GLY A 1 -9.47 -5.52 2.76
N VAL A 2 -10.64 -5.98 2.30
CA VAL A 2 -11.94 -5.79 2.97
C VAL A 2 -11.93 -6.19 4.46
N LEU A 3 -11.47 -7.40 4.79
CA LEU A 3 -11.41 -7.85 6.20
C LEU A 3 -10.57 -6.95 7.13
N ALA A 4 -9.54 -6.28 6.59
CA ALA A 4 -8.73 -5.35 7.37
C ALA A 4 -9.45 -4.01 7.58
N VAL A 5 -10.24 -3.57 6.60
CA VAL A 5 -11.11 -2.40 6.74
C VAL A 5 -12.20 -2.66 7.76
N ASP A 6 -12.85 -3.83 7.71
CA ASP A 6 -13.88 -4.21 8.67
C ASP A 6 -13.34 -4.15 10.11
N GLN A 7 -12.16 -4.75 10.35
CA GLN A 7 -11.50 -4.70 11.65
C GLN A 7 -11.05 -3.30 12.08
N LEU A 8 -10.65 -2.44 11.13
CA LEU A 8 -10.31 -1.05 11.44
C LEU A 8 -11.53 -0.28 11.93
N VAL A 9 -12.67 -0.43 11.24
CA VAL A 9 -13.94 0.21 11.61
C VAL A 9 -14.44 -0.31 12.95
N ASP A 10 -14.36 -1.62 13.19
CA ASP A 10 -14.69 -2.24 14.49
C ASP A 10 -13.82 -1.66 15.64
N GLY A 11 -12.58 -1.28 15.34
CA GLY A 11 -11.64 -0.66 16.26
C GLY A 11 -11.75 0.86 16.38
N ASN A 12 -12.81 1.48 15.84
CA ASN A 12 -13.00 2.93 15.76
C ASN A 12 -11.90 3.69 14.99
N GLY A 13 -11.15 3.00 14.13
CA GLY A 13 -10.23 3.64 13.19
C GLY A 13 -10.94 4.11 11.93
N GLU A 14 -10.23 4.92 11.14
CA GLU A 14 -10.74 5.50 9.90
C GLU A 14 -9.74 5.32 8.76
N LEU A 15 -10.27 5.12 7.55
CA LEU A 15 -9.43 5.05 6.36
C LEU A 15 -9.01 6.46 5.95
N ALA A 16 -7.71 6.65 5.74
CA ALA A 16 -7.17 7.88 5.19
C ALA A 16 -7.79 8.17 3.81
N GLU A 17 -8.26 9.40 3.62
CA GLU A 17 -8.64 9.94 2.32
C GLU A 17 -7.37 10.39 1.58
N LEU A 18 -6.99 9.63 0.54
CA LEU A 18 -5.80 9.95 -0.25
C LEU A 18 -6.01 11.24 -1.03
N SER A 19 -5.02 12.13 -0.97
CA SER A 19 -5.05 13.36 -1.75
C SER A 19 -5.02 13.06 -3.26
N GLN A 20 -5.55 13.99 -4.06
CA GLN A 20 -5.52 13.88 -5.51
C GLN A 20 -4.10 13.71 -6.05
N THR A 21 -3.12 14.40 -5.47
CA THR A 21 -1.69 14.27 -5.84
C THR A 21 -1.17 12.86 -5.59
N THR A 22 -1.58 12.20 -4.50
CA THR A 22 -1.20 10.81 -4.24
C THR A 22 -1.86 9.85 -5.21
N ILE A 23 -3.14 10.05 -5.54
CA ILE A 23 -3.84 9.26 -6.56
C ILE A 23 -3.14 9.39 -7.92
N GLU A 24 -2.73 10.60 -8.31
CA GLU A 24 -1.98 10.85 -9.55
C GLU A 24 -0.64 10.10 -9.56
N ARG A 25 0.14 10.15 -8.48
CA ARG A 25 1.38 9.37 -8.34
C ARG A 25 1.14 7.86 -8.44
N LEU A 26 0.07 7.37 -7.80
CA LEU A 26 -0.30 5.96 -7.85
C LEU A 26 -0.72 5.53 -9.27
N ASN A 27 -1.41 6.40 -10.03
CA ASN A 27 -1.78 6.13 -11.42
C ASN A 27 -0.57 5.94 -12.35
N ASP A 28 0.55 6.59 -12.06
CA ASP A 28 1.77 6.47 -12.87
C ASP A 28 2.52 5.16 -12.63
N VAL A 29 2.38 4.58 -11.44
CA VAL A 29 3.14 3.38 -11.01
C VAL A 29 2.32 2.10 -10.94
N LEU A 30 0.98 2.22 -10.86
CA LEU A 30 0.07 1.09 -10.78
C LEU A 30 -0.60 0.78 -12.12
N PRO A 31 -1.01 -0.48 -12.36
CA PRO A 31 -1.83 -0.82 -13.51
C PRO A 31 -3.15 -0.04 -13.51
N ARG A 32 -3.68 0.29 -14.69
CA ARG A 32 -4.97 1.01 -14.86
C ARG A 32 -6.19 0.39 -14.17
N THR A 33 -6.07 -0.84 -13.70
CA THR A 33 -7.13 -1.62 -13.05
C THR A 33 -7.10 -1.55 -11.53
N TRP A 34 -6.24 -0.73 -10.93
CA TRP A 34 -6.19 -0.57 -9.48
C TRP A 34 -7.42 0.17 -8.94
N SER A 35 -7.63 0.13 -7.63
CA SER A 35 -8.85 0.60 -6.97
C SER A 35 -9.13 2.10 -7.06
N HIS A 36 -8.11 2.94 -7.32
CA HIS A 36 -8.18 4.40 -7.21
C HIS A 36 -8.71 4.92 -5.86
N ALA A 37 -8.57 4.11 -4.82
CA ALA A 37 -9.12 4.37 -3.49
C ALA A 37 -8.24 3.71 -2.41
N ASN A 38 -8.62 3.91 -1.14
CA ASN A 38 -8.06 3.20 0.00
C ASN A 38 -9.04 2.07 0.41
N PRO A 39 -8.66 0.78 0.40
CA PRO A 39 -7.31 0.23 0.19
C PRO A 39 -6.77 0.32 -1.23
N VAL A 40 -5.46 0.55 -1.35
CA VAL A 40 -4.72 0.55 -2.63
C VAL A 40 -4.47 -0.89 -3.08
N ASP A 41 -5.18 -1.33 -4.13
CA ASP A 41 -4.97 -2.66 -4.71
C ASP A 41 -3.87 -2.63 -5.78
N ILE A 42 -2.71 -3.19 -5.46
CA ILE A 42 -1.54 -3.23 -6.36
C ILE A 42 -1.52 -4.45 -7.29
N VAL A 43 -2.60 -5.24 -7.33
CA VAL A 43 -2.77 -6.45 -8.15
C VAL A 43 -1.92 -7.65 -7.69
N GLY A 44 -2.47 -8.86 -7.80
CA GLY A 44 -1.90 -10.10 -7.23
C GLY A 44 -0.58 -10.59 -7.86
N ASP A 45 -0.11 -9.97 -8.94
CA ASP A 45 1.18 -10.23 -9.60
C ASP A 45 2.26 -9.21 -9.22
N ALA A 46 2.02 -8.40 -8.19
CA ALA A 46 2.91 -7.30 -7.80
C ALA A 46 4.35 -7.74 -7.52
N ALA A 47 5.26 -7.24 -8.35
CA ALA A 47 6.69 -7.30 -8.13
C ALA A 47 7.10 -6.42 -6.92
N PRO A 48 8.26 -6.69 -6.28
CA PRO A 48 8.74 -5.93 -5.13
C PRO A 48 8.81 -4.41 -5.35
N GLU A 49 9.12 -3.99 -6.57
CA GLU A 49 9.22 -2.58 -6.96
C GLU A 49 7.86 -1.88 -6.90
N ARG A 50 6.77 -2.60 -7.22
CA ARG A 50 5.41 -2.07 -7.14
C ARG A 50 4.98 -1.87 -5.68
N TYR A 51 5.40 -2.76 -4.78
CA TYR A 51 5.23 -2.55 -3.35
C TYR A 51 5.95 -1.28 -2.89
N LYS A 52 7.21 -1.08 -3.29
CA LYS A 52 7.96 0.13 -2.92
C LYS A 52 7.27 1.40 -3.37
N ALA A 53 6.97 1.49 -4.67
CA ALA A 53 6.37 2.68 -5.25
C ALA A 53 5.02 3.04 -4.63
N ALA A 54 4.18 2.04 -4.36
CA ALA A 54 2.89 2.26 -3.72
C ALA A 54 3.04 2.73 -2.26
N VAL A 55 3.94 2.09 -1.50
CA VAL A 55 4.19 2.43 -0.10
C VAL A 55 4.79 3.83 0.02
N GLU A 56 5.77 4.19 -0.81
CA GLU A 56 6.35 5.53 -0.84
C GLU A 56 5.31 6.60 -1.19
N ALA A 57 4.45 6.36 -2.18
CA ALA A 57 3.42 7.30 -2.58
C ALA A 57 2.40 7.55 -1.45
N VAL A 58 1.92 6.48 -0.81
CA VAL A 58 0.94 6.56 0.29
C VAL A 58 1.57 7.14 1.55
N ALA A 59 2.81 6.77 1.89
CA ALA A 59 3.49 7.30 3.07
C ALA A 59 3.86 8.79 2.94
N ALA A 60 4.01 9.29 1.71
CA ALA A 60 4.24 10.71 1.45
C ALA A 60 2.94 11.54 1.45
N ASP A 61 1.77 10.90 1.56
CA ASP A 61 0.49 11.60 1.61
C ASP A 61 0.30 12.28 2.99
N PRO A 62 -0.05 13.58 3.03
CA PRO A 62 -0.19 14.30 4.29
C PRO A 62 -1.39 13.86 5.14
N GLY A 63 -2.36 13.15 4.56
CA GLY A 63 -3.51 12.57 5.27
C GLY A 63 -3.29 11.14 5.75
N THR A 64 -2.09 10.58 5.59
CA THR A 64 -1.78 9.20 5.99
C THR A 64 -0.89 9.16 7.24
N ASP A 65 -1.46 8.70 8.36
CA ASP A 65 -0.71 8.51 9.60
C ASP A 65 -0.01 7.14 9.69
N VAL A 66 -0.67 6.10 9.17
CA VAL A 66 -0.23 4.70 9.28
C VAL A 66 -0.46 3.98 7.96
N VAL A 67 0.54 3.20 7.55
CA VAL A 67 0.47 2.33 6.36
C VAL A 67 0.46 0.87 6.79
N LEU A 68 -0.61 0.15 6.45
CA LEU A 68 -0.70 -1.30 6.59
C LEU A 68 -0.48 -1.98 5.23
N VAL A 69 0.62 -2.71 5.10
CA VAL A 69 0.91 -3.48 3.88
C VAL A 69 0.46 -4.93 4.05
N MET A 70 -0.34 -5.42 3.11
CA MET A 70 -0.80 -6.80 3.08
C MET A 70 -0.26 -7.50 1.83
N ASN A 71 0.31 -8.69 2.00
CA ASN A 71 0.71 -9.57 0.92
C ASN A 71 -0.09 -10.87 1.00
N CYS A 72 -0.67 -11.29 -0.13
CA CYS A 72 -1.23 -12.63 -0.29
C CYS A 72 -0.35 -13.38 -1.29
N PRO A 73 0.47 -14.36 -0.84
CA PRO A 73 1.36 -15.09 -1.72
C PRO A 73 0.62 -15.73 -2.90
N THR A 74 1.09 -15.44 -4.11
CA THR A 74 0.65 -16.10 -5.35
C THR A 74 1.82 -16.86 -5.96
N GLY A 75 1.58 -17.71 -6.97
CA GLY A 75 2.64 -18.39 -7.70
C GLY A 75 3.50 -17.48 -8.60
N LEU A 76 3.18 -16.17 -8.68
CA LEU A 76 3.79 -15.24 -9.63
C LEU A 76 4.85 -14.32 -9.01
N GLY A 77 4.82 -14.13 -7.69
CA GLY A 77 5.71 -13.20 -6.97
C GLY A 77 6.41 -13.85 -5.78
N SER A 78 7.55 -13.29 -5.37
CA SER A 78 8.26 -13.72 -4.16
C SER A 78 7.79 -12.91 -2.95
N PRO A 79 7.11 -13.54 -1.96
CA PRO A 79 6.67 -12.84 -0.74
C PRO A 79 7.85 -12.27 0.06
N LEU A 80 9.00 -12.97 0.06
CA LEU A 80 10.21 -12.53 0.74
C LEU A 80 10.80 -11.29 0.09
N ALA A 81 10.82 -11.24 -1.24
CA ALA A 81 11.32 -10.07 -1.96
C ALA A 81 10.40 -8.86 -1.73
N ALA A 82 9.07 -9.07 -1.76
CA ALA A 82 8.10 -8.01 -1.44
C ALA A 82 8.27 -7.50 0.00
N ALA A 83 8.40 -8.41 0.98
CA ALA A 83 8.62 -8.04 2.38
C ALA A 83 9.93 -7.29 2.58
N GLY A 84 11.04 -7.75 1.98
CA GLY A 84 12.33 -7.08 2.02
C GLY A 84 12.27 -5.68 1.41
N ALA A 85 11.59 -5.55 0.28
CA ALA A 85 11.42 -4.27 -0.40
C ALA A 85 10.66 -3.23 0.44
N VAL A 86 9.64 -3.66 1.18
CA VAL A 86 8.91 -2.78 2.12
C VAL A 86 9.74 -2.48 3.37
N ALA A 87 10.45 -3.48 3.90
CA ALA A 87 11.30 -3.31 5.08
C ALA A 87 12.45 -2.31 4.83
N GLU A 88 13.01 -2.27 3.62
CA GLU A 88 14.04 -1.30 3.23
C GLU A 88 13.56 0.16 3.29
N LEU A 89 12.26 0.41 3.13
CA LEU A 89 11.67 1.75 3.23
C LEU A 89 11.47 2.21 4.68
N ALA A 90 11.51 1.27 5.64
CA ALA A 90 11.17 1.55 7.02
C ALA A 90 12.39 1.49 7.93
N LYS A 91 12.56 2.51 8.77
CA LYS A 91 13.53 2.53 9.86
C LYS A 91 12.80 2.72 11.19
N ALA A 92 12.94 1.73 12.07
CA ALA A 92 12.28 1.72 13.39
C ALA A 92 10.77 1.99 13.33
N GLY A 93 10.09 1.43 12.33
CA GLY A 93 8.64 1.56 12.14
C GLY A 93 8.17 2.87 11.48
N ARG A 94 9.09 3.72 11.02
CA ARG A 94 8.75 4.91 10.21
C ARG A 94 9.29 4.77 8.80
N ILE A 95 8.48 5.15 7.82
CA ILE A 95 8.92 5.24 6.43
C ILE A 95 9.75 6.53 6.30
N CYS A 96 10.98 6.40 5.77
CA CYS A 96 12.01 7.45 5.79
C CYS A 96 12.56 7.73 4.39
#